data_AF-A0A0L0SJW5-F1
#
_entry.id   AF-A0A0L0SJW5-F1
#
_cell.length_a   1.000
_cell.length_b   1.000
_cell.length_c   1.000
_cell.angle_alpha   90.00
_cell.angle_beta   90.00
_cell.angle_gamma   90.00
#
_symmetry.space_group_name_H-M   'P 1'
#
loop_
_entity.id
_entity.type
_entity.pdbx_description
1 polymer ?
#
loop_
_entity_poly.entity_id
_entity_poly.type
_entity_poly.pdbx_seq_one_letter_code
_entity_poly.pdbx_strand_id
1 'polypeptide(L)'
;MVHSASPNQCQARTVLAMIKSILLLILVALTALTHAAWPQNMQRKAFISPGLAYLPKENKTFVFGGKVRIRKGVAELIPDVAIIDLNQLVTANNISCAAVSAAPFSLLFPAYRLPTFVVDNGNGVYEAWLFAMGDEKSPSRAIWRVPDLLSPKAAIVSAPPAKGSVPEIYFPCWASASSPSRPSDAAAYFFGNMSADGAERAQAGNDTLWRFDREGIAPVPPATSDKPSSRGWATMIQYGPTVMLMGGTGSGADIWTFNKVSSTWQQRTSNLAAGRFDLASVLYETPDRKRRYAIVVGGASNAKFIEYFDVDAQSKAPVSEVISGTDGPASIAGSQAMFLHDSHLFLVGGLGESDDSASGMLLTIVRVNPTSDGSALSFTYVPAYTPDAIRMAATNGGNSTGTDGRDENGEAKTLTAGAIAGIAVGVGVVLLAAGVFVLIRHRRRQDRGKSTMARPERESPVMGGSALYEPAGSEVGWPNSPAQQQQRAVTTLTPFDSGLTLLLPPAEAESPPMQLQGGSQIQVPAIAHDAHVQGAQYSSPYVLAQTHPMPFAQGQPMQFVQGQPMFAQGPPVFAHGPPTAATRLSQEQRPILSTAGPGQRKEN
;
A
#
# COMPACT_ATOMS: atom_id res chain seq x y z
N MET A 1 -41.94 -5.16 69.71
CA MET A 1 -41.41 -6.29 68.90
C MET A 1 -40.28 -5.74 68.04
N VAL A 2 -39.14 -6.43 67.94
CA VAL A 2 -38.03 -6.06 67.05
C VAL A 2 -37.88 -7.17 66.03
N HIS A 3 -38.08 -6.87 64.74
CA HIS A 3 -37.82 -7.85 63.68
C HIS A 3 -36.32 -7.99 63.46
N SER A 4 -35.78 -9.16 63.80
CA SER A 4 -34.43 -9.55 63.43
C SER A 4 -34.36 -9.75 61.91
N ALA A 5 -33.72 -8.80 61.21
CA ALA A 5 -33.46 -8.94 59.79
C ALA A 5 -32.60 -10.19 59.55
N SER A 6 -33.15 -11.18 58.84
CA SER A 6 -32.49 -12.47 58.64
C SER A 6 -31.13 -12.29 57.94
N PRO A 7 -30.03 -12.84 58.48
CA PRO A 7 -28.69 -12.66 57.91
C PRO A 7 -28.58 -13.18 56.47
N ASN A 8 -29.48 -14.10 56.08
CA ASN A 8 -29.60 -14.65 54.73
C ASN A 8 -29.92 -13.56 53.69
N GLN A 9 -30.68 -12.52 54.06
CA GLN A 9 -30.98 -11.40 53.14
C GLN A 9 -29.73 -10.57 52.82
N CYS A 10 -28.79 -10.44 53.77
CA CYS A 10 -27.55 -9.72 53.55
C CYS A 10 -26.64 -10.48 52.56
N GLN A 11 -26.48 -11.80 52.76
CA GLN A 11 -25.70 -12.63 51.84
C GLN A 11 -26.28 -12.65 50.41
N ALA A 12 -27.61 -12.75 50.27
CA ALA A 12 -28.27 -12.75 48.98
C ALA A 12 -27.98 -11.47 48.17
N ARG A 13 -27.99 -10.30 48.83
CA ARG A 13 -27.65 -9.02 48.19
C ARG A 13 -26.20 -8.96 47.71
N THR A 14 -25.24 -9.43 48.53
CA THR A 14 -23.81 -9.46 48.15
C THR A 14 -23.55 -10.41 46.98
N VAL A 15 -24.19 -11.59 46.96
CA VAL A 15 -24.06 -12.55 45.84
C VAL A 15 -24.66 -11.98 44.55
N LEU A 16 -25.84 -11.36 44.61
CA LEU A 16 -26.47 -10.74 43.44
C LEU A 16 -25.64 -9.57 42.88
N ALA A 17 -25.03 -8.76 43.75
CA ALA A 17 -24.13 -7.69 43.33
C ALA A 17 -22.87 -8.25 42.64
N MET A 18 -22.24 -9.28 43.21
CA MET A 18 -21.08 -9.96 42.62
C MET A 18 -21.40 -10.56 41.24
N ILE A 19 -22.55 -11.22 41.09
CA ILE A 19 -23.00 -11.77 39.80
C ILE A 19 -23.23 -10.66 38.77
N LYS A 20 -23.84 -9.53 39.16
CA LYS A 20 -24.01 -8.37 38.27
C LYS A 20 -22.68 -7.75 37.84
N SER A 21 -21.72 -7.61 38.75
CA SER A 21 -20.38 -7.11 38.41
C SER A 21 -19.63 -8.05 37.47
N ILE A 22 -19.72 -9.37 37.67
CA ILE A 22 -19.11 -10.37 36.77
C ILE A 22 -19.79 -10.35 35.40
N LEU A 23 -21.12 -10.31 35.33
CA LEU A 23 -21.85 -10.18 34.06
C LEU A 23 -21.52 -8.88 33.33
N LEU A 24 -21.42 -7.75 34.04
CA LEU A 24 -21.03 -6.47 33.44
C LEU A 24 -19.59 -6.52 32.92
N LEU A 25 -18.65 -7.13 33.65
CA LEU A 25 -17.25 -7.24 33.24
C LEU A 25 -17.10 -8.21 32.05
N ILE A 26 -17.86 -9.30 32.00
CA ILE A 26 -17.96 -10.20 30.84
C ILE A 26 -18.59 -9.47 29.64
N LEU A 27 -19.67 -8.71 29.83
CA LEU A 27 -20.33 -7.96 28.76
C LEU A 27 -19.39 -6.87 28.21
N VAL A 28 -18.72 -6.12 29.09
CA VAL A 28 -17.70 -5.13 28.71
C VAL A 28 -16.54 -5.82 27.98
N ALA A 29 -16.06 -6.98 28.43
CA ALA A 29 -15.04 -7.75 27.71
C ALA A 29 -15.51 -8.28 26.35
N LEU A 30 -16.80 -8.62 26.20
CA LEU A 30 -17.40 -9.03 24.92
C LEU A 30 -17.66 -7.85 23.96
N THR A 31 -17.80 -6.63 24.47
CA THR A 31 -17.82 -5.39 23.65
C THR A 31 -16.42 -4.82 23.40
N ALA A 32 -15.47 -5.07 24.30
CA ALA A 32 -14.05 -4.69 24.20
C ALA A 32 -13.20 -5.73 23.47
N LEU A 33 -13.77 -6.91 23.20
CA LEU A 33 -13.66 -7.57 21.90
C LEU A 33 -14.30 -6.67 20.83
N THR A 34 -13.69 -5.49 20.66
CA THR A 34 -14.02 -4.51 19.62
C THR A 34 -14.00 -5.24 18.31
N HIS A 35 -15.14 -5.27 17.62
CA HIS A 35 -15.25 -6.06 16.39
C HIS A 35 -14.21 -5.56 15.40
N ALA A 36 -13.37 -6.47 14.95
CA ALA A 36 -12.39 -6.22 13.91
C ALA A 36 -13.15 -5.79 12.65
N ALA A 37 -13.10 -4.49 12.38
CA ALA A 37 -13.75 -3.81 11.29
C ALA A 37 -12.91 -2.60 10.85
N TRP A 38 -13.23 -2.07 9.69
CA TRP A 38 -12.68 -0.80 9.20
C TRP A 38 -12.95 0.36 10.16
N PRO A 39 -12.07 1.36 10.27
CA PRO A 39 -12.36 2.64 10.92
C PRO A 39 -13.66 3.27 10.40
N GLN A 40 -14.43 3.92 11.27
CA GLN A 40 -15.80 4.34 10.95
C GLN A 40 -15.89 5.31 9.76
N ASN A 41 -14.88 6.16 9.55
CA ASN A 41 -14.89 7.08 8.40
C ASN A 41 -14.48 6.37 7.11
N MET A 42 -13.68 5.30 7.19
CA MET A 42 -13.35 4.40 6.07
C MET A 42 -14.49 3.45 5.69
N GLN A 43 -15.38 3.06 6.63
CA GLN A 43 -16.57 2.22 6.36
C GLN A 43 -17.54 2.81 5.30
N ARG A 44 -17.33 4.06 4.90
CA ARG A 44 -18.19 4.80 3.99
C ARG A 44 -17.92 4.42 2.53
N LYS A 45 -19.01 4.24 1.80
CA LYS A 45 -19.05 3.90 0.38
C LYS A 45 -18.27 4.93 -0.47
N ALA A 46 -17.64 4.47 -1.56
CA ALA A 46 -16.80 5.28 -2.45
C ALA A 46 -15.55 5.90 -1.78
N PHE A 47 -14.94 5.16 -0.85
CA PHE A 47 -13.58 5.39 -0.33
C PHE A 47 -12.52 5.07 -1.40
N ILE A 48 -11.60 5.99 -1.67
CA ILE A 48 -10.58 5.89 -2.73
C ILE A 48 -9.26 6.57 -2.32
N SER A 49 -8.18 6.25 -3.04
CA SER A 49 -6.84 6.82 -2.90
C SER A 49 -6.14 6.70 -1.51
N PRO A 50 -6.29 5.61 -0.72
CA PRO A 50 -5.52 5.44 0.52
C PRO A 50 -4.07 5.05 0.24
N GLY A 51 -3.11 5.57 1.01
CA GLY A 51 -1.71 5.08 0.95
C GLY A 51 -1.57 3.73 1.65
N LEU A 52 -0.70 2.82 1.17
CA LEU A 52 -0.47 1.51 1.80
C LEU A 52 0.99 1.27 2.20
N ALA A 53 1.21 0.75 3.40
CA ALA A 53 2.46 0.09 3.80
C ALA A 53 2.19 -1.38 4.11
N TYR A 54 2.72 -2.28 3.27
CA TYR A 54 2.56 -3.73 3.39
C TYR A 54 3.83 -4.36 3.96
N LEU A 55 3.69 -5.04 5.10
CA LEU A 55 4.75 -5.72 5.85
C LEU A 55 4.65 -7.24 5.61
N PRO A 56 5.42 -7.80 4.66
CA PRO A 56 5.21 -9.17 4.17
C PRO A 56 5.71 -10.27 5.12
N LYS A 57 6.59 -9.98 6.09
CA LYS A 57 7.02 -10.99 7.08
C LYS A 57 6.04 -11.08 8.25
N GLU A 58 5.39 -9.96 8.54
CA GLU A 58 4.44 -9.74 9.64
C GLU A 58 3.01 -10.05 9.22
N ASN A 59 2.75 -10.28 7.92
CA ASN A 59 1.45 -10.43 7.31
C ASN A 59 0.48 -9.27 7.64
N LYS A 60 0.96 -8.01 7.62
CA LYS A 60 0.15 -6.83 7.98
C LYS A 60 0.24 -5.73 6.92
N THR A 61 -0.89 -5.10 6.58
CA THR A 61 -0.93 -3.90 5.72
C THR A 61 -1.59 -2.74 6.44
N PHE A 62 -0.88 -1.63 6.55
CA PHE A 62 -1.41 -0.37 7.07
C PHE A 62 -2.04 0.42 5.91
N VAL A 63 -3.26 0.92 6.14
CA VAL A 63 -4.05 1.71 5.18
C VAL A 63 -4.16 3.13 5.72
N PHE A 64 -3.50 4.09 5.07
CA PHE A 64 -3.37 5.46 5.54
C PHE A 64 -4.35 6.40 4.82
N GLY A 65 -5.29 6.98 5.58
CA GLY A 65 -6.18 8.03 5.12
C GLY A 65 -6.95 7.64 3.85
N GLY A 66 -7.02 8.56 2.90
CA GLY A 66 -7.80 8.44 1.66
C GLY A 66 -8.88 9.51 1.60
N LYS A 67 -9.80 9.36 0.64
CA LYS A 67 -10.96 10.26 0.49
C LYS A 67 -12.24 9.47 0.18
N VAL A 68 -13.36 9.94 0.70
CA VAL A 68 -14.71 9.41 0.45
C VAL A 68 -15.42 10.34 -0.51
N ARG A 69 -15.81 9.84 -1.69
CA ARG A 69 -16.56 10.62 -2.68
C ARG A 69 -18.05 10.62 -2.33
N ILE A 70 -18.55 11.72 -1.76
CA ILE A 70 -19.96 11.88 -1.36
C ILE A 70 -20.86 12.11 -2.58
N ARG A 71 -20.40 12.93 -3.53
CA ARG A 71 -21.04 13.19 -4.84
C ARG A 71 -20.03 13.74 -5.84
N LYS A 72 -20.41 13.95 -7.10
CA LYS A 72 -19.55 14.62 -8.09
C LYS A 72 -19.10 16.00 -7.55
N GLY A 73 -17.79 16.26 -7.55
CA GLY A 73 -17.19 17.50 -7.02
C GLY A 73 -17.11 17.63 -5.49
N VAL A 74 -17.67 16.70 -4.71
CA VAL A 74 -17.62 16.74 -3.23
C VAL A 74 -17.03 15.44 -2.68
N ALA A 75 -15.85 15.55 -2.09
CA ALA A 75 -15.19 14.49 -1.35
C ALA A 75 -14.86 14.97 0.06
N GLU A 76 -14.77 14.03 0.98
CA GLU A 76 -14.32 14.21 2.36
C GLU A 76 -12.99 13.48 2.53
N LEU A 77 -12.02 14.12 3.17
CA LEU A 77 -10.70 13.53 3.40
C LEU A 77 -10.68 12.77 4.72
N ILE A 78 -9.98 11.64 4.77
CA ILE A 78 -9.98 10.72 5.92
C ILE A 78 -8.64 10.83 6.68
N PRO A 79 -8.64 11.04 8.01
CA PRO A 79 -7.44 10.98 8.84
C PRO A 79 -7.19 9.59 9.46
N ASP A 80 -8.19 8.70 9.45
CA ASP A 80 -8.11 7.37 10.02
C ASP A 80 -6.96 6.54 9.43
N VAL A 81 -6.48 5.55 10.18
CA VAL A 81 -5.55 4.52 9.70
C VAL A 81 -6.10 3.14 10.07
N ALA A 82 -6.14 2.21 9.11
CA ALA A 82 -6.54 0.82 9.33
C ALA A 82 -5.34 -0.14 9.26
N ILE A 83 -5.50 -1.34 9.83
CA ILE A 83 -4.57 -2.45 9.72
C ILE A 83 -5.34 -3.64 9.15
N ILE A 84 -4.89 -4.19 8.02
CA ILE A 84 -5.32 -5.50 7.51
C ILE A 84 -4.33 -6.53 8.05
N ASP A 85 -4.79 -7.47 8.86
CA ASP A 85 -4.00 -8.47 9.58
C ASP A 85 -4.19 -9.87 9.00
N LEU A 86 -3.32 -10.22 8.06
CA LEU A 86 -3.29 -11.51 7.36
C LEU A 86 -2.59 -12.60 8.20
N ASN A 87 -2.52 -12.43 9.53
CA ASN A 87 -2.41 -13.54 10.48
C ASN A 87 -3.80 -14.04 10.94
N GLN A 88 -4.88 -13.41 10.48
CA GLN A 88 -6.26 -13.74 10.78
C GLN A 88 -6.96 -14.27 9.50
N LEU A 89 -8.07 -14.99 9.68
CA LEU A 89 -8.86 -15.48 8.55
C LEU A 89 -9.63 -14.32 7.91
N VAL A 90 -9.41 -14.09 6.61
CA VAL A 90 -10.16 -13.10 5.83
C VAL A 90 -11.48 -13.72 5.42
N THR A 91 -12.51 -13.55 6.26
CA THR A 91 -13.82 -14.20 6.10
C THR A 91 -14.76 -13.53 5.09
N ALA A 92 -14.48 -12.27 4.72
CA ALA A 92 -15.28 -11.49 3.79
C ALA A 92 -14.44 -10.43 3.07
N ASN A 93 -14.83 -10.10 1.84
CA ASN A 93 -14.22 -9.11 0.95
C ASN A 93 -14.98 -7.76 0.98
N ASN A 94 -15.25 -7.24 2.18
CA ASN A 94 -16.09 -6.05 2.38
C ASN A 94 -15.81 -5.32 3.72
N ILE A 95 -16.72 -4.44 4.14
CA ILE A 95 -16.62 -3.64 5.37
C ILE A 95 -16.60 -4.45 6.67
N SER A 96 -17.08 -5.69 6.67
CA SER A 96 -17.12 -6.60 7.83
C SER A 96 -16.01 -7.67 7.78
N CYS A 97 -14.90 -7.37 7.10
CA CYS A 97 -13.73 -8.21 7.07
C CYS A 97 -13.07 -8.27 8.46
N ALA A 98 -13.18 -9.42 9.14
CA ALA A 98 -12.67 -9.62 10.49
C ALA A 98 -11.13 -9.59 10.62
N ALA A 99 -10.40 -9.55 9.50
CA ALA A 99 -8.96 -9.32 9.50
C ALA A 99 -8.60 -7.81 9.59
N VAL A 100 -9.56 -6.89 9.50
CA VAL A 100 -9.29 -5.45 9.51
C VAL A 100 -9.53 -4.86 10.91
N SER A 101 -8.69 -3.92 11.34
CA SER A 101 -8.90 -3.15 12.58
C SER A 101 -8.44 -1.70 12.42
N ALA A 102 -8.76 -0.85 13.38
CA ALA A 102 -8.17 0.48 13.47
C ALA A 102 -6.75 0.42 14.03
N ALA A 103 -5.84 1.23 13.49
CA ALA A 103 -4.50 1.42 14.07
C ALA A 103 -4.56 2.23 15.38
N PRO A 104 -3.54 2.15 16.25
CA PRO A 104 -3.49 2.96 17.49
C PRO A 104 -3.16 4.46 17.24
N PHE A 105 -3.19 4.91 15.98
CA PHE A 105 -2.92 6.29 15.57
C PHE A 105 -3.75 6.69 14.34
N SER A 106 -3.87 8.01 14.14
CA SER A 106 -4.45 8.65 12.95
C SER A 106 -3.41 9.58 12.32
N LEU A 107 -3.66 10.06 11.10
CA LEU A 107 -2.84 11.07 10.43
C LEU A 107 -2.95 12.45 11.13
N LEU A 108 -1.90 13.29 11.03
CA LEU A 108 -1.88 14.62 11.67
C LEU A 108 -2.94 15.57 11.11
N PHE A 109 -3.30 15.40 9.83
CA PHE A 109 -4.48 15.97 9.21
C PHE A 109 -5.01 15.00 8.14
N PRO A 110 -6.27 15.12 7.71
CA PRO A 110 -6.82 14.26 6.66
C PRO A 110 -6.05 14.40 5.33
N ALA A 111 -5.63 13.27 4.73
CA ALA A 111 -4.82 13.27 3.51
C ALA A 111 -5.01 11.97 2.69
N TYR A 112 -4.59 12.00 1.42
CA TYR A 112 -4.78 10.91 0.45
C TYR A 112 -3.63 10.88 -0.56
N ARG A 113 -3.49 9.77 -1.30
CA ARG A 113 -2.39 9.50 -2.26
C ARG A 113 -0.97 9.58 -1.69
N LEU A 114 -0.83 9.36 -0.38
CA LEU A 114 0.41 9.50 0.36
C LEU A 114 1.55 8.66 -0.26
N PRO A 115 2.52 9.26 -0.98
CA PRO A 115 3.69 8.54 -1.45
C PRO A 115 4.48 8.11 -0.22
N THR A 116 4.68 6.80 -0.08
CA THR A 116 5.12 6.19 1.18
C THR A 116 6.35 5.32 0.93
N PHE A 117 7.36 5.42 1.80
CA PHE A 117 8.43 4.42 1.90
C PHE A 117 8.48 3.82 3.31
N VAL A 118 8.86 2.55 3.39
CA VAL A 118 8.99 1.81 4.66
C VAL A 118 10.43 1.33 4.80
N VAL A 119 11.02 1.58 5.96
CA VAL A 119 12.36 1.12 6.32
C VAL A 119 12.25 -0.08 7.27
N ASP A 120 12.83 -1.21 6.86
CA ASP A 120 13.18 -2.30 7.77
C ASP A 120 14.46 -1.90 8.52
N ASN A 121 14.32 -1.42 9.76
CA ASN A 121 15.49 -1.07 10.59
C ASN A 121 16.13 -2.32 11.23
N GLY A 122 15.67 -3.52 10.90
CA GLY A 122 15.99 -4.76 11.60
C GLY A 122 15.21 -4.90 12.91
N ASN A 123 15.41 -6.02 13.60
CA ASN A 123 14.85 -6.32 14.93
C ASN A 123 13.30 -6.22 15.04
N GLY A 124 12.59 -6.24 13.90
CA GLY A 124 11.13 -6.09 13.84
C GLY A 124 10.61 -4.65 13.89
N VAL A 125 11.47 -3.64 13.77
CA VAL A 125 11.07 -2.22 13.79
C VAL A 125 10.88 -1.71 12.36
N TYR A 126 9.66 -1.28 12.04
CA TYR A 126 9.30 -0.82 10.69
C TYR A 126 8.92 0.66 10.69
N GLU A 127 9.78 1.49 10.12
CA GLU A 127 9.63 2.94 10.12
C GLU A 127 9.00 3.39 8.80
N ALA A 128 7.80 3.97 8.86
CA ALA A 128 7.14 4.51 7.67
C ALA A 128 7.38 6.02 7.54
N TRP A 129 7.59 6.47 6.31
CA TRP A 129 7.66 7.87 5.92
C TRP A 129 6.61 8.14 4.86
N LEU A 130 5.82 9.19 5.06
CA LEU A 130 4.65 9.52 4.24
C LEU A 130 4.75 10.98 3.81
N PHE A 131 4.59 11.25 2.50
CA PHE A 131 4.46 12.62 2.01
C PHE A 131 2.97 12.99 1.93
N ALA A 132 2.55 13.87 2.84
CA ALA A 132 1.24 14.52 2.82
C ALA A 132 1.27 15.65 1.79
N MET A 133 0.76 15.34 0.60
CA MET A 133 0.43 16.35 -0.40
C MET A 133 -0.82 17.12 0.05
N GLY A 134 -0.81 18.43 -0.17
CA GLY A 134 -2.01 19.24 -0.02
C GLY A 134 -2.99 19.06 -1.19
N ASP A 135 -4.04 19.86 -1.20
CA ASP A 135 -4.83 20.21 -2.39
C ASP A 135 -5.34 21.66 -2.28
N GLU A 136 -6.15 22.12 -3.24
CA GLU A 136 -6.71 23.49 -3.27
C GLU A 136 -7.42 23.89 -1.96
N LYS A 137 -7.98 22.94 -1.21
CA LYS A 137 -8.75 23.16 0.03
C LYS A 137 -7.92 22.94 1.29
N SER A 138 -6.81 22.21 1.18
CA SER A 138 -5.86 21.98 2.26
C SER A 138 -4.43 22.13 1.71
N PRO A 139 -3.88 23.36 1.59
CA PRO A 139 -2.55 23.59 1.02
C PRO A 139 -1.39 23.06 1.90
N SER A 140 -1.72 22.55 3.09
CA SER A 140 -0.83 21.93 4.07
C SER A 140 -0.05 20.75 3.47
N ARG A 141 1.17 21.03 3.04
CA ARG A 141 2.16 20.03 2.63
C ARG A 141 3.06 19.67 3.80
N ALA A 142 3.23 18.38 4.06
CA ALA A 142 4.09 17.90 5.14
C ALA A 142 4.76 16.58 4.79
N ILE A 143 5.93 16.34 5.38
CA ILE A 143 6.51 15.00 5.48
C ILE A 143 6.24 14.50 6.89
N TRP A 144 5.77 13.26 6.99
CA TRP A 144 5.43 12.60 8.23
C TRP A 144 6.23 11.32 8.41
N ARG A 145 6.40 10.92 9.66
CA ARG A 145 7.10 9.69 10.05
C ARG A 145 6.26 8.94 11.10
N VAL A 146 6.15 7.61 10.94
CA VAL A 146 5.74 6.71 12.02
C VAL A 146 7.01 5.93 12.42
N PRO A 147 7.63 6.20 13.59
CA PRO A 147 8.94 5.64 13.93
C PRO A 147 8.98 4.11 14.03
N ASP A 148 7.86 3.50 14.42
CA ASP A 148 7.62 2.06 14.38
C ASP A 148 6.12 1.82 14.14
N LEU A 149 5.78 1.14 13.05
CA LEU A 149 4.41 0.75 12.68
C LEU A 149 3.83 -0.32 13.61
N LEU A 150 4.67 -1.22 14.14
CA LEU A 150 4.19 -2.36 14.95
C LEU A 150 3.97 -2.01 16.42
N SER A 151 4.47 -0.85 16.87
CA SER A 151 4.34 -0.41 18.24
C SER A 151 2.87 -0.25 18.65
N PRO A 152 2.43 -0.79 19.82
CA PRO A 152 1.11 -0.49 20.38
C PRO A 152 1.00 0.98 20.86
N LYS A 153 2.11 1.74 20.79
CA LYS A 153 2.19 3.19 20.98
C LYS A 153 2.73 3.88 19.71
N ALA A 154 2.53 3.28 18.54
CA ALA A 154 2.84 3.91 17.27
C ALA A 154 2.11 5.25 17.19
N ALA A 155 2.82 6.29 16.75
CA ALA A 155 2.28 7.63 16.58
C ALA A 155 2.95 8.26 15.36
N ILE A 156 2.16 9.01 14.59
CA ILE A 156 2.68 9.81 13.50
C ILE A 156 3.26 11.12 14.05
N VAL A 157 4.41 11.53 13.54
CA VAL A 157 5.07 12.80 13.89
C VAL A 157 5.41 13.58 12.63
N SER A 158 5.45 14.91 12.75
CA SER A 158 6.00 15.76 11.70
C SER A 158 7.50 15.51 11.57
N ALA A 159 7.97 15.30 10.36
CA ALA A 159 9.37 15.03 10.04
C ALA A 159 9.80 15.97 8.90
N PRO A 160 10.14 17.25 9.19
CA PRO A 160 10.56 18.18 8.16
C PRO A 160 11.78 17.64 7.40
N PRO A 161 11.93 17.95 6.11
CA PRO A 161 13.06 17.48 5.31
C PRO A 161 14.38 17.98 5.90
N ALA A 162 15.43 17.17 5.82
CA ALA A 162 16.77 17.53 6.29
C ALA A 162 17.37 18.68 5.44
N LYS A 163 16.91 18.84 4.19
CA LYS A 163 17.36 19.89 3.26
C LYS A 163 16.19 20.45 2.44
N GLY A 164 16.17 21.77 2.28
CA GLY A 164 15.18 22.47 1.43
C GLY A 164 13.78 22.58 2.05
N SER A 165 12.81 22.97 1.21
CA SER A 165 11.38 23.01 1.55
C SER A 165 10.65 21.82 0.92
N VAL A 166 9.50 21.44 1.47
CA VAL A 166 8.62 20.45 0.83
C VAL A 166 8.07 21.04 -0.49
N PRO A 167 8.30 20.41 -1.66
CA PRO A 167 7.96 20.99 -2.95
C PRO A 167 6.44 21.07 -3.21
N GLU A 168 6.08 21.90 -4.20
CA GLU A 168 4.71 22.11 -4.68
C GLU A 168 4.30 20.96 -5.62
N ILE A 169 3.82 19.84 -5.06
CA ILE A 169 3.45 18.65 -5.82
C ILE A 169 2.03 18.20 -5.46
N TYR A 170 1.18 18.07 -6.48
CA TYR A 170 -0.19 17.57 -6.39
C TYR A 170 -0.42 16.45 -7.41
N PHE A 171 -1.14 15.41 -7.00
CA PHE A 171 -1.61 14.30 -7.84
C PHE A 171 -0.57 13.62 -8.77
N PRO A 172 0.67 13.38 -8.32
CA PRO A 172 1.68 12.70 -9.13
C PRO A 172 1.28 11.24 -9.41
N CYS A 173 1.95 10.66 -10.39
CA CYS A 173 2.00 9.23 -10.63
C CYS A 173 2.68 8.53 -9.45
N TRP A 174 2.09 7.47 -8.89
CA TRP A 174 2.53 6.93 -7.59
C TRP A 174 2.41 5.41 -7.48
N ALA A 175 3.17 4.83 -6.54
CA ALA A 175 3.07 3.42 -6.20
C ALA A 175 1.90 3.17 -5.23
N SER A 176 1.05 2.19 -5.56
CA SER A 176 -0.16 1.89 -4.79
C SER A 176 0.10 1.27 -3.41
N ALA A 177 1.27 0.65 -3.22
CA ALA A 177 1.72 0.14 -1.93
C ALA A 177 3.24 0.19 -1.80
N SER A 178 3.70 0.27 -0.56
CA SER A 178 5.11 0.32 -0.19
C SER A 178 5.50 -0.91 0.64
N SER A 179 6.63 -1.52 0.31
CA SER A 179 7.18 -2.68 1.01
C SER A 179 8.51 -2.32 1.71
N PRO A 180 8.80 -2.87 2.91
CA PRO A 180 10.03 -2.60 3.64
C PRO A 180 11.30 -2.78 2.81
N SER A 181 12.11 -1.73 2.80
CA SER A 181 13.44 -1.69 2.17
C SER A 181 14.52 -1.47 3.24
N ARG A 182 15.77 -1.79 2.93
CA ARG A 182 16.90 -1.56 3.85
C ARG A 182 17.15 -0.06 4.06
N PRO A 183 17.75 0.37 5.18
CA PRO A 183 18.00 1.80 5.46
C PRO A 183 18.84 2.55 4.42
N SER A 184 19.67 1.85 3.63
CA SER A 184 20.45 2.40 2.51
C SER A 184 19.65 2.56 1.20
N ASP A 185 18.58 1.80 1.06
CA ASP A 185 17.89 1.55 -0.22
C ASP A 185 16.46 2.14 -0.22
N ALA A 186 15.94 2.49 0.97
CA ALA A 186 14.58 2.90 1.21
C ALA A 186 14.29 4.32 0.68
N ALA A 187 13.62 4.38 -0.46
CA ALA A 187 13.07 5.59 -1.06
C ALA A 187 11.79 5.26 -1.85
N ALA A 188 10.84 6.18 -1.85
CA ALA A 188 9.71 6.18 -2.78
C ALA A 188 10.06 7.01 -4.02
N TYR A 189 9.55 6.59 -5.19
CA TYR A 189 9.65 7.35 -6.43
C TYR A 189 8.25 7.63 -6.96
N PHE A 190 8.00 8.87 -7.37
CA PHE A 190 6.75 9.31 -7.97
C PHE A 190 7.04 10.31 -9.10
N PHE A 191 6.17 10.37 -10.11
CA PHE A 191 6.44 11.10 -11.35
C PHE A 191 5.39 12.18 -11.63
N GLY A 192 5.86 13.29 -12.20
CA GLY A 192 5.03 14.37 -12.69
C GLY A 192 4.35 15.20 -11.61
N ASN A 193 3.42 16.04 -12.03
CA ASN A 193 2.72 17.02 -11.20
C ASN A 193 1.47 17.55 -11.91
N MET A 194 0.45 17.91 -11.14
CA MET A 194 -0.80 18.54 -11.58
C MET A 194 -1.03 19.79 -10.76
N SER A 195 -1.91 20.71 -11.18
CA SER A 195 -2.30 21.83 -10.30
C SER A 195 -3.18 21.34 -9.13
N ALA A 196 -3.34 22.17 -8.10
CA ALA A 196 -4.03 21.82 -6.85
C ALA A 196 -5.52 21.45 -7.02
N ASP A 197 -6.11 21.80 -8.17
CA ASP A 197 -7.46 21.44 -8.65
C ASP A 197 -7.52 20.11 -9.44
N GLY A 198 -6.36 19.55 -9.78
CA GLY A 198 -6.20 18.31 -10.55
C GLY A 198 -5.91 18.47 -12.04
N ALA A 199 -5.80 19.69 -12.58
CA ALA A 199 -5.61 19.94 -14.02
C ALA A 199 -4.13 19.86 -14.49
N GLU A 200 -3.91 19.68 -15.80
CA GLU A 200 -2.60 19.47 -16.47
C GLU A 200 -1.73 20.75 -16.54
N ARG A 201 -1.75 21.59 -15.50
CA ARG A 201 -1.20 22.96 -15.52
C ARG A 201 -0.42 23.34 -14.25
N ALA A 202 0.23 22.38 -13.60
CA ALA A 202 1.07 22.68 -12.43
C ALA A 202 2.22 23.64 -12.77
N GLN A 203 2.64 24.42 -11.76
CA GLN A 203 3.71 25.40 -11.90
C GLN A 203 5.13 24.79 -11.82
N ALA A 204 5.25 23.50 -11.47
CA ALA A 204 6.54 22.85 -11.20
C ALA A 204 6.63 21.44 -11.80
N GLY A 205 7.37 21.29 -12.91
CA GLY A 205 7.95 20.00 -13.32
C GLY A 205 6.96 18.86 -13.54
N ASN A 206 5.93 19.07 -14.37
CA ASN A 206 4.86 18.09 -14.62
C ASN A 206 5.35 16.78 -15.28
N ASP A 207 6.62 16.75 -15.71
CA ASP A 207 7.38 15.66 -16.33
C ASP A 207 8.62 15.24 -15.50
N THR A 208 8.69 15.64 -14.23
CA THR A 208 9.82 15.39 -13.33
C THR A 208 9.65 14.08 -12.57
N LEU A 209 10.71 13.26 -12.52
CA LEU A 209 10.79 12.15 -11.57
C LEU A 209 11.24 12.69 -10.21
N TRP A 210 10.52 12.36 -9.15
CA TRP A 210 10.84 12.73 -7.78
C TRP A 210 11.27 11.50 -6.99
N ARG A 211 12.28 11.68 -6.13
CA ARG A 211 12.71 10.73 -5.11
C ARG A 211 12.36 11.30 -3.74
N PHE A 212 11.73 10.50 -2.90
CA PHE A 212 11.41 10.79 -1.51
C PHE A 212 12.11 9.78 -0.60
N ASP A 213 12.98 10.27 0.27
CA ASP A 213 13.69 9.48 1.28
C ASP A 213 13.81 10.27 2.61
N ARG A 214 14.66 9.80 3.54
CA ARG A 214 14.88 10.43 4.85
C ARG A 214 15.45 11.85 4.80
N GLU A 215 16.11 12.24 3.71
CA GLU A 215 16.64 13.60 3.53
C GLU A 215 15.56 14.60 3.09
N GLY A 216 14.47 14.12 2.48
CA GLY A 216 13.39 14.94 1.95
C GLY A 216 12.92 14.47 0.57
N ILE A 217 12.45 15.42 -0.24
CA ILE A 217 11.96 15.17 -1.60
C ILE A 217 12.84 15.97 -2.57
N ALA A 218 13.42 15.28 -3.55
CA ALA A 218 14.32 15.87 -4.55
C ALA A 218 13.97 15.41 -5.98
N PRO A 219 14.17 16.26 -7.00
CA PRO A 219 14.05 15.84 -8.39
C PRO A 219 15.22 14.90 -8.75
N VAL A 220 14.94 13.91 -9.58
CA VAL A 220 15.92 12.95 -10.12
C VAL A 220 16.23 13.38 -11.55
N PRO A 221 17.40 13.99 -11.82
CA PRO A 221 17.76 14.44 -13.17
C PRO A 221 18.00 13.21 -14.07
N PRO A 222 17.37 13.12 -15.25
CA PRO A 222 17.72 12.11 -16.23
C PRO A 222 19.06 12.44 -16.89
N ALA A 223 19.83 11.40 -17.24
CA ALA A 223 21.07 11.52 -18.01
C ALA A 223 20.83 11.76 -19.52
N THR A 224 19.59 11.67 -19.97
CA THR A 224 19.13 11.79 -21.36
C THR A 224 18.01 12.82 -21.47
N SER A 225 17.84 13.40 -22.66
CA SER A 225 16.66 14.22 -23.02
C SER A 225 15.36 13.41 -22.97
N ASP A 226 15.46 12.12 -23.30
CA ASP A 226 14.32 11.21 -23.41
C ASP A 226 13.70 10.98 -22.03
N LYS A 227 12.38 11.18 -21.95
CA LYS A 227 11.56 11.04 -20.74
C LYS A 227 10.07 10.94 -21.11
N PRO A 228 9.20 10.45 -20.21
CA PRO A 228 7.76 10.48 -20.40
C PRO A 228 7.25 11.92 -20.54
N SER A 229 6.18 12.10 -21.31
CA SER A 229 5.46 13.39 -21.36
C SER A 229 4.80 13.72 -20.01
N SER A 230 4.67 15.03 -19.77
CA SER A 230 3.96 15.63 -18.63
C SER A 230 2.62 14.94 -18.34
N ARG A 231 2.46 14.41 -17.12
CA ARG A 231 1.23 13.73 -16.70
C ARG A 231 1.13 13.62 -15.17
N GLY A 232 -0.09 13.36 -14.70
CA GLY A 232 -0.36 12.94 -13.34
C GLY A 232 -1.29 11.72 -13.31
N TRP A 233 -1.80 11.39 -12.14
CA TRP A 233 -2.84 10.37 -11.92
C TRP A 233 -2.51 8.95 -12.44
N ALA A 234 -1.24 8.66 -12.75
CA ALA A 234 -0.77 7.33 -13.20
C ALA A 234 -0.33 6.43 -12.03
N THR A 235 0.09 5.22 -12.34
CA THR A 235 0.65 4.27 -11.36
C THR A 235 2.11 3.92 -11.63
N MET A 236 2.85 3.51 -10.60
CA MET A 236 4.26 3.15 -10.69
C MET A 236 4.59 1.90 -9.87
N ILE A 237 5.51 1.07 -10.37
CA ILE A 237 6.14 -0.02 -9.59
C ILE A 237 7.65 0.17 -9.53
N GLN A 238 8.28 -0.34 -8.46
CA GLN A 238 9.72 -0.35 -8.29
C GLN A 238 10.21 -1.79 -8.15
N TYR A 239 11.22 -2.18 -8.93
CA TYR A 239 11.83 -3.50 -8.87
C TYR A 239 13.33 -3.45 -9.21
N GLY A 240 14.18 -3.84 -8.24
CA GLY A 240 15.63 -3.73 -8.36
C GLY A 240 16.09 -2.30 -8.70
N PRO A 241 16.92 -2.11 -9.76
CA PRO A 241 17.34 -0.78 -10.21
C PRO A 241 16.23 -0.02 -10.97
N THR A 242 15.13 -0.66 -11.34
CA THR A 242 14.11 -0.09 -12.22
C THR A 242 12.95 0.53 -11.43
N VAL A 243 12.47 1.66 -11.93
CA VAL A 243 11.14 2.23 -11.63
C VAL A 243 10.36 2.23 -12.93
N MET A 244 9.13 1.73 -12.94
CA MET A 244 8.27 1.66 -14.13
C MET A 244 7.04 2.54 -13.93
N LEU A 245 6.74 3.38 -14.92
CA LEU A 245 5.60 4.28 -15.00
C LEU A 245 4.59 3.74 -16.01
N MET A 246 3.33 3.65 -15.61
CA MET A 246 2.24 3.10 -16.42
C MET A 246 1.03 4.04 -16.42
N GLY A 247 0.64 4.46 -17.62
CA GLY A 247 -0.58 5.23 -17.89
C GLY A 247 -0.51 6.71 -17.50
N GLY A 248 -1.62 7.23 -16.98
CA GLY A 248 -1.80 8.63 -16.55
C GLY A 248 -2.68 9.45 -17.48
N THR A 249 -2.59 10.77 -17.33
CA THR A 249 -3.17 11.74 -18.28
C THR A 249 -2.34 11.85 -19.57
N GLY A 250 -2.79 12.66 -20.54
CA GLY A 250 -2.17 12.75 -21.87
C GLY A 250 -2.36 11.47 -22.70
N SER A 251 -1.27 10.91 -23.22
CA SER A 251 -1.28 9.65 -24.00
C SER A 251 -1.80 8.45 -23.21
N GLY A 252 -1.54 8.41 -21.89
CA GLY A 252 -2.19 7.54 -20.91
C GLY A 252 -2.08 6.02 -21.10
N ALA A 253 -1.46 5.53 -22.16
CA ALA A 253 -1.32 4.10 -22.49
C ALA A 253 0.15 3.65 -22.53
N ASP A 254 1.07 4.59 -22.73
CA ASP A 254 2.49 4.32 -22.85
C ASP A 254 3.14 3.90 -21.53
N ILE A 255 4.12 3.00 -21.65
CA ILE A 255 4.82 2.38 -20.51
C ILE A 255 6.30 2.77 -20.59
N TRP A 256 6.81 3.34 -19.50
CA TRP A 256 8.18 3.83 -19.41
C TRP A 256 8.92 3.17 -18.24
N THR A 257 10.22 2.93 -18.40
CA THR A 257 11.11 2.46 -17.34
C THR A 257 12.25 3.44 -17.13
N PHE A 258 12.50 3.82 -15.88
CA PHE A 258 13.67 4.58 -15.45
C PHE A 258 14.65 3.65 -14.73
N ASN A 259 15.90 3.63 -15.16
CA ASN A 259 16.97 2.91 -14.48
C ASN A 259 17.68 3.85 -13.49
N LYS A 260 17.55 3.58 -12.19
CA LYS A 260 18.11 4.39 -11.09
C LYS A 260 19.65 4.39 -11.03
N VAL A 261 20.34 3.56 -11.82
CA VAL A 261 21.81 3.46 -11.83
C VAL A 261 22.41 4.26 -12.99
N SER A 262 21.83 4.16 -14.20
CA SER A 262 22.24 4.96 -15.35
C SER A 262 21.53 6.33 -15.44
N SER A 263 20.50 6.53 -14.62
CA SER A 263 19.57 7.68 -14.67
C SER A 263 18.91 7.88 -16.04
N THR A 264 18.70 6.82 -16.81
CA THR A 264 18.09 6.87 -18.15
C THR A 264 16.65 6.40 -18.14
N TRP A 265 15.79 7.09 -18.89
CA TRP A 265 14.47 6.56 -19.27
C TRP A 265 14.57 5.67 -20.52
N GLN A 266 13.64 4.74 -20.63
CA GLN A 266 13.39 3.94 -21.83
C GLN A 266 11.87 3.75 -21.96
N GLN A 267 11.30 3.94 -23.15
CA GLN A 267 9.91 3.54 -23.43
C GLN A 267 9.88 2.07 -23.86
N ARG A 268 8.87 1.30 -23.43
CA ARG A 268 8.59 -0.02 -24.03
C ARG A 268 8.05 0.16 -25.46
N THR A 269 8.38 -0.78 -26.35
CA THR A 269 7.82 -0.78 -27.72
C THR A 269 6.35 -1.19 -27.77
N SER A 270 5.83 -1.76 -26.68
CA SER A 270 4.42 -2.17 -26.55
C SER A 270 3.78 -1.48 -25.33
N ASN A 271 2.62 -0.87 -25.57
CA ASN A 271 1.86 -0.04 -24.64
C ASN A 271 0.65 -0.80 -24.08
N LEU A 272 -0.01 -0.26 -23.06
CA LEU A 272 -1.32 -0.73 -22.57
C LEU A 272 -2.39 -0.65 -23.67
N ALA A 273 -3.43 -1.47 -23.57
CA ALA A 273 -4.47 -1.61 -24.59
C ALA A 273 -5.23 -0.31 -24.88
N ALA A 274 -5.41 0.56 -23.89
CA ALA A 274 -5.88 1.94 -24.09
C ALA A 274 -5.44 2.88 -22.95
N GLY A 275 -5.65 4.19 -23.17
CA GLY A 275 -5.27 5.23 -22.22
C GLY A 275 -6.09 5.21 -20.93
N ARG A 276 -5.43 5.24 -19.77
CA ARG A 276 -6.08 5.27 -18.45
C ARG A 276 -5.27 5.97 -17.36
N PHE A 277 -6.00 6.70 -16.53
CA PHE A 277 -5.58 7.27 -15.25
C PHE A 277 -6.41 6.63 -14.11
N ASP A 278 -6.01 6.85 -12.86
CA ASP A 278 -6.64 6.28 -11.65
C ASP A 278 -6.56 4.75 -11.54
N LEU A 279 -5.58 4.17 -12.23
CA LEU A 279 -5.17 2.77 -12.14
C LEU A 279 -4.29 2.48 -10.90
N ALA A 280 -4.31 1.22 -10.47
CA ALA A 280 -3.37 0.66 -9.49
C ALA A 280 -2.45 -0.36 -10.18
N SER A 281 -1.26 -0.60 -9.62
CA SER A 281 -0.36 -1.64 -10.13
C SER A 281 0.49 -2.32 -9.06
N VAL A 282 0.95 -3.53 -9.36
CA VAL A 282 1.87 -4.32 -8.52
C VAL A 282 2.77 -5.20 -9.40
N LEU A 283 3.93 -5.57 -8.88
CA LEU A 283 4.77 -6.62 -9.46
C LEU A 283 4.35 -7.99 -8.90
N TYR A 284 4.13 -8.96 -9.77
CA TYR A 284 3.92 -10.37 -9.44
C TYR A 284 5.09 -11.20 -9.99
N GLU A 285 5.79 -11.94 -9.13
CA GLU A 285 6.77 -12.95 -9.55
C GLU A 285 6.10 -14.32 -9.56
N THR A 286 6.38 -15.15 -10.57
CA THR A 286 5.86 -16.53 -10.61
C THR A 286 6.41 -17.36 -9.45
N PRO A 287 5.72 -18.42 -8.98
CA PRO A 287 6.21 -19.24 -7.85
C PRO A 287 7.58 -19.89 -8.08
N ASP A 288 7.94 -20.15 -9.34
CA ASP A 288 9.24 -20.65 -9.77
C ASP A 288 10.29 -19.54 -10.02
N ARG A 289 9.89 -18.27 -9.85
CA ARG A 289 10.65 -17.03 -10.06
C ARG A 289 11.27 -16.86 -11.45
N LYS A 290 10.81 -17.61 -12.46
CA LYS A 290 11.31 -17.50 -13.84
C LYS A 290 10.74 -16.30 -14.59
N ARG A 291 9.59 -15.76 -14.19
CA ARG A 291 8.96 -14.60 -14.84
C ARG A 291 8.41 -13.61 -13.82
N ARG A 292 8.30 -12.37 -14.27
CA ARG A 292 7.82 -11.24 -13.49
C ARG A 292 6.87 -10.42 -14.33
N TYR A 293 5.70 -10.15 -13.76
CA TYR A 293 4.59 -9.52 -14.44
C TYR A 293 4.24 -8.21 -13.72
N ALA A 294 4.14 -7.12 -14.47
CA ALA A 294 3.40 -5.95 -14.01
C ALA A 294 1.92 -6.27 -14.19
N ILE A 295 1.14 -6.16 -13.11
CA ILE A 295 -0.31 -6.31 -13.13
C ILE A 295 -0.92 -4.93 -12.92
N VAL A 296 -1.84 -4.53 -13.80
CA VAL A 296 -2.38 -3.16 -13.89
C VAL A 296 -3.90 -3.19 -13.88
N VAL A 297 -4.47 -2.68 -12.79
CA VAL A 297 -5.89 -2.82 -12.47
C VAL A 297 -6.63 -1.48 -12.57
N GLY A 298 -7.81 -1.52 -13.19
CA GLY A 298 -8.79 -0.45 -13.14
C GLY A 298 -8.38 0.83 -13.86
N GLY A 299 -8.82 1.95 -13.31
CA GLY A 299 -8.78 3.27 -13.94
C GLY A 299 -10.13 3.74 -14.45
N ALA A 300 -10.22 5.00 -14.87
CA ALA A 300 -11.49 5.66 -15.18
C ALA A 300 -12.13 5.27 -16.54
N SER A 301 -11.36 4.69 -17.47
CA SER A 301 -11.76 4.42 -18.86
C SER A 301 -12.00 2.94 -19.18
N ASN A 302 -11.39 2.01 -18.43
CA ASN A 302 -11.32 0.57 -18.76
C ASN A 302 -11.57 -0.35 -17.54
N ALA A 303 -12.48 0.04 -16.65
CA ALA A 303 -12.70 -0.61 -15.35
C ALA A 303 -13.08 -2.11 -15.38
N LYS A 304 -13.48 -2.67 -16.53
CA LYS A 304 -13.86 -4.09 -16.68
C LYS A 304 -12.69 -5.06 -16.84
N PHE A 305 -11.50 -4.56 -17.16
CA PHE A 305 -10.35 -5.38 -17.52
C PHE A 305 -9.17 -5.19 -16.57
N ILE A 306 -8.48 -6.29 -16.31
CA ILE A 306 -7.15 -6.30 -15.72
C ILE A 306 -6.16 -6.53 -16.87
N GLU A 307 -5.12 -5.71 -16.98
CA GLU A 307 -4.03 -5.99 -17.93
C GLU A 307 -2.80 -6.48 -17.18
N TYR A 308 -2.03 -7.36 -17.79
CA TYR A 308 -0.72 -7.74 -17.30
C TYR A 308 0.28 -7.89 -18.44
N PHE A 309 1.56 -7.67 -18.13
CA PHE A 309 2.65 -7.86 -19.09
C PHE A 309 3.94 -8.30 -18.42
N ASP A 310 4.70 -9.11 -19.13
CA ASP A 310 6.03 -9.59 -18.79
C ASP A 310 7.00 -8.39 -18.76
N VAL A 311 7.54 -8.05 -17.58
CA VAL A 311 8.34 -6.82 -17.40
C VAL A 311 9.71 -6.93 -18.07
N ASP A 312 10.20 -8.15 -18.24
CA ASP A 312 11.51 -8.46 -18.80
C ASP A 312 11.42 -8.65 -20.33
N ALA A 313 10.31 -9.15 -20.85
CA ALA A 313 10.04 -9.19 -22.30
C ALA A 313 9.39 -7.88 -22.82
N GLN A 314 10.22 -6.85 -23.01
CA GLN A 314 9.79 -5.48 -23.40
C GLN A 314 8.91 -5.39 -24.66
N SER A 315 9.11 -6.29 -25.64
CA SER A 315 8.42 -6.31 -26.93
C SER A 315 7.12 -7.12 -26.95
N LYS A 316 6.72 -7.76 -25.84
CA LYS A 316 5.41 -8.40 -25.74
C LYS A 316 4.35 -7.35 -25.42
N ALA A 317 3.24 -7.41 -26.17
CA ALA A 317 2.03 -6.68 -25.86
C ALA A 317 1.44 -7.13 -24.50
N PRO A 318 0.85 -6.21 -23.71
CA PRO A 318 0.03 -6.57 -22.57
C PRO A 318 -1.17 -7.43 -22.96
N VAL A 319 -1.55 -8.32 -22.06
CA VAL A 319 -2.72 -9.19 -22.18
C VAL A 319 -3.84 -8.59 -21.34
N SER A 320 -5.00 -8.35 -21.94
CA SER A 320 -6.23 -7.92 -21.24
C SER A 320 -7.04 -9.14 -20.86
N GLU A 321 -7.41 -9.27 -19.58
CA GLU A 321 -8.22 -10.36 -19.04
C GLU A 321 -9.47 -9.83 -18.33
N VAL A 322 -10.48 -10.69 -18.23
CA VAL A 322 -11.67 -10.47 -17.41
C VAL A 322 -11.52 -11.26 -16.11
N ILE A 323 -11.79 -10.61 -14.97
CA ILE A 323 -11.74 -11.30 -13.67
C ILE A 323 -12.99 -12.17 -13.53
N SER A 324 -12.76 -13.48 -13.40
CA SER A 324 -13.80 -14.50 -13.28
C SER A 324 -14.40 -14.59 -11.88
N GLY A 325 -15.58 -15.20 -11.74
CA GLY A 325 -16.30 -15.34 -10.47
C GLY A 325 -17.31 -14.23 -10.20
N THR A 326 -18.10 -14.38 -9.14
CA THR A 326 -19.25 -13.49 -8.81
C THR A 326 -19.09 -12.73 -7.49
N ASP A 327 -18.01 -12.98 -6.75
CA ASP A 327 -17.83 -12.46 -5.39
C ASP A 327 -17.29 -11.03 -5.33
N GLY A 328 -16.85 -10.46 -6.45
CA GLY A 328 -16.34 -9.09 -6.57
C GLY A 328 -17.28 -8.15 -7.33
N PRO A 329 -16.87 -6.88 -7.56
CA PRO A 329 -17.66 -5.93 -8.31
C PRO A 329 -17.69 -6.27 -9.80
N ALA A 330 -18.79 -5.88 -10.48
CA ALA A 330 -18.92 -6.02 -11.93
C ALA A 330 -17.92 -5.15 -12.75
N SER A 331 -17.21 -4.24 -12.08
CA SER A 331 -16.21 -3.35 -12.64
C SER A 331 -15.32 -2.79 -11.53
N ILE A 332 -14.02 -2.68 -11.77
CA ILE A 332 -13.01 -2.19 -10.82
C ILE A 332 -12.62 -0.76 -11.21
N ALA A 333 -13.48 0.21 -10.89
CA ALA A 333 -13.30 1.60 -11.28
C ALA A 333 -12.59 2.45 -10.20
N GLY A 334 -12.02 3.57 -10.65
CA GLY A 334 -11.45 4.62 -9.80
C GLY A 334 -10.13 4.25 -9.11
N SER A 335 -9.54 5.24 -8.43
CA SER A 335 -8.22 5.11 -7.79
C SER A 335 -8.23 4.26 -6.53
N GLN A 336 -8.08 2.96 -6.74
CA GLN A 336 -7.83 1.96 -5.70
C GLN A 336 -6.36 1.98 -5.30
N ALA A 337 -6.07 1.42 -4.13
CA ALA A 337 -4.73 1.00 -3.77
C ALA A 337 -4.67 -0.53 -3.80
N MET A 338 -3.48 -1.12 -3.98
CA MET A 338 -3.34 -2.56 -4.16
C MET A 338 -2.02 -3.06 -3.62
N PHE A 339 -2.04 -4.22 -2.95
CA PHE A 339 -0.85 -4.99 -2.61
C PHE A 339 -1.03 -6.48 -2.97
N LEU A 340 0.08 -7.22 -3.04
CA LEU A 340 0.13 -8.64 -3.38
C LEU A 340 0.62 -9.44 -2.16
N HIS A 341 -0.12 -10.48 -1.78
CA HIS A 341 0.27 -11.41 -0.72
C HIS A 341 -0.04 -12.85 -1.17
N ASP A 342 0.91 -13.77 -0.96
CA ASP A 342 1.01 -15.13 -1.54
C ASP A 342 0.81 -15.17 -3.07
N SER A 343 -0.43 -15.25 -3.54
CA SER A 343 -0.80 -15.08 -4.97
C SER A 343 -2.20 -14.44 -5.09
N HIS A 344 -2.51 -13.52 -4.18
CA HIS A 344 -3.77 -12.78 -4.13
C HIS A 344 -3.50 -11.27 -4.13
N LEU A 345 -4.18 -10.57 -5.02
CA LEU A 345 -4.27 -9.12 -5.03
C LEU A 345 -5.30 -8.71 -3.98
N PHE A 346 -4.92 -7.78 -3.11
CA PHE A 346 -5.80 -7.14 -2.14
C PHE A 346 -5.99 -5.70 -2.58
N LEU A 347 -7.17 -5.39 -3.10
CA LEU A 347 -7.53 -4.10 -3.66
C LEU A 347 -8.35 -3.33 -2.62
N VAL A 348 -7.91 -2.12 -2.29
CA VAL A 348 -8.45 -1.32 -1.19
C VAL A 348 -9.12 -0.05 -1.71
N GLY A 349 -10.38 0.13 -1.32
CA GLY A 349 -11.27 1.18 -1.84
C GLY A 349 -11.74 0.91 -3.27
N GLY A 350 -12.34 1.94 -3.88
CA GLY A 350 -12.78 1.93 -5.28
C GLY A 350 -14.05 2.71 -5.55
N LEU A 351 -14.39 2.82 -6.84
CA LEU A 351 -15.69 3.25 -7.33
C LEU A 351 -16.38 2.09 -8.06
N GLY A 352 -17.71 2.11 -8.08
CA GLY A 352 -18.50 1.26 -8.97
C GLY A 352 -18.56 1.82 -10.40
N GLU A 353 -19.20 1.08 -11.30
CA GLU A 353 -19.40 1.50 -12.70
C GLU A 353 -20.48 2.57 -12.85
N SER A 354 -21.53 2.52 -12.02
CA SER A 354 -22.37 3.68 -11.76
C SER A 354 -21.72 4.54 -10.67
N ASP A 355 -21.94 5.86 -10.76
CA ASP A 355 -21.59 6.83 -9.71
C ASP A 355 -22.36 6.59 -8.39
N ASP A 356 -23.26 5.59 -8.36
CA ASP A 356 -23.87 5.08 -7.15
C ASP A 356 -22.83 4.49 -6.20
N SER A 357 -22.89 5.01 -4.98
CA SER A 357 -22.29 4.47 -3.77
C SER A 357 -22.72 3.03 -3.40
N ALA A 358 -23.28 2.22 -4.31
CA ALA A 358 -23.89 0.93 -3.99
C ALA A 358 -22.90 -0.11 -3.47
N SER A 359 -21.74 -0.27 -4.11
CA SER A 359 -20.74 -1.28 -3.79
C SER A 359 -19.95 -0.95 -2.51
N GLY A 360 -20.36 -1.51 -1.37
CA GLY A 360 -19.63 -1.48 -0.09
C GLY A 360 -18.37 -2.36 -0.05
N MET A 361 -17.74 -2.63 -1.18
CA MET A 361 -16.54 -3.46 -1.30
C MET A 361 -15.29 -2.59 -1.09
N LEU A 362 -14.96 -2.33 0.18
CA LEU A 362 -13.73 -1.65 0.59
C LEU A 362 -12.47 -2.52 0.41
N LEU A 363 -12.64 -3.84 0.29
CA LEU A 363 -11.57 -4.81 0.14
C LEU A 363 -11.97 -5.86 -0.90
N THR A 364 -11.59 -5.66 -2.17
CA THR A 364 -11.77 -6.72 -3.18
C THR A 364 -10.56 -7.64 -3.17
N ILE A 365 -10.76 -8.95 -3.32
CA ILE A 365 -9.68 -9.95 -3.32
C ILE A 365 -9.73 -10.72 -4.64
N VAL A 366 -8.62 -10.72 -5.37
CA VAL A 366 -8.48 -11.39 -6.68
C VAL A 366 -7.31 -12.36 -6.61
N ARG A 367 -7.57 -13.65 -6.80
CA ARG A 367 -6.54 -14.67 -6.94
C ARG A 367 -5.89 -14.57 -8.32
N VAL A 368 -4.56 -14.58 -8.33
CA VAL A 368 -3.73 -14.72 -9.53
C VAL A 368 -3.50 -16.21 -9.78
N ASN A 369 -3.89 -16.68 -10.96
CA ASN A 369 -3.73 -18.07 -11.39
C ASN A 369 -2.78 -18.11 -12.60
N PRO A 370 -1.47 -18.30 -12.39
CA PRO A 370 -0.53 -18.53 -13.48
C PRO A 370 -0.79 -19.88 -14.16
N THR A 371 -0.48 -20.00 -15.45
CA THR A 371 -0.39 -21.29 -16.14
C THR A 371 0.74 -22.15 -15.56
N SER A 372 0.74 -23.45 -15.85
CA SER A 372 1.72 -24.41 -15.32
C SER A 372 3.17 -24.16 -15.78
N ASP A 373 3.36 -23.46 -16.90
CA ASP A 373 4.64 -22.97 -17.43
C ASP A 373 4.92 -21.50 -17.05
N GLY A 374 4.04 -20.90 -16.26
CA GLY A 374 4.06 -19.50 -15.84
C GLY A 374 3.91 -18.49 -16.97
N SER A 375 3.48 -18.88 -18.18
CA SER A 375 3.51 -17.99 -19.36
C SER A 375 2.36 -17.00 -19.49
N ALA A 376 1.20 -17.33 -18.93
CA ALA A 376 0.03 -16.47 -18.87
C ALA A 376 -0.51 -16.42 -17.43
N LEU A 377 -1.27 -15.37 -17.12
CA LEU A 377 -2.00 -15.19 -15.88
C LEU A 377 -3.50 -15.15 -16.19
N SER A 378 -4.29 -15.74 -15.31
CA SER A 378 -5.75 -15.62 -15.27
C SER A 378 -6.20 -15.20 -13.87
N PHE A 379 -7.37 -14.60 -13.74
CA PHE A 379 -7.79 -13.90 -12.52
C PHE A 379 -9.19 -14.32 -12.09
N THR A 380 -9.37 -14.51 -10.77
CA THR A 380 -10.65 -14.95 -10.20
C THR A 380 -10.91 -14.21 -8.88
N TYR A 381 -12.10 -13.63 -8.72
CA TYR A 381 -12.55 -13.11 -7.43
C TYR A 381 -12.63 -14.23 -6.39
N VAL A 382 -12.32 -13.92 -5.13
CA VAL A 382 -12.56 -14.83 -4.01
C VAL A 382 -13.33 -14.11 -2.89
N PRO A 383 -14.32 -14.78 -2.25
CA PRO A 383 -15.11 -14.17 -1.17
C PRO A 383 -14.33 -14.10 0.15
N ALA A 384 -13.35 -14.99 0.32
CA ALA A 384 -12.57 -15.18 1.52
C ALA A 384 -11.13 -15.60 1.15
N TYR A 385 -10.19 -15.40 2.08
CA TYR A 385 -8.78 -15.77 1.92
C TYR A 385 -8.23 -16.41 3.20
N THR A 386 -7.45 -17.48 3.04
CA THR A 386 -6.72 -18.15 4.13
C THR A 386 -5.22 -18.11 3.82
N PRO A 387 -4.41 -17.34 4.58
CA PRO A 387 -2.96 -17.24 4.41
C PRO A 387 -2.26 -18.60 4.37
N ASP A 388 -1.25 -18.78 3.51
CA ASP A 388 -0.56 -20.07 3.37
C ASP A 388 0.19 -20.47 4.64
N ALA A 389 0.65 -19.49 5.45
CA ALA A 389 1.20 -19.73 6.78
C ALA A 389 0.20 -20.44 7.72
N ILE A 390 -1.08 -20.03 7.71
CA ILE A 390 -2.15 -20.65 8.51
C ILE A 390 -2.50 -22.03 7.95
N ARG A 391 -2.54 -22.18 6.62
CA ARG A 391 -2.79 -23.47 5.95
C ARG A 391 -1.72 -24.50 6.33
N MET A 392 -0.44 -24.13 6.25
CA MET A 392 0.68 -25.02 6.62
C MET A 392 0.65 -25.39 8.12
N ALA A 393 0.31 -24.45 9.00
CA ALA A 393 0.16 -24.74 10.43
C ALA A 393 -0.97 -25.77 10.69
N ALA A 394 -2.11 -25.65 10.01
CA ALA A 394 -3.22 -26.60 10.13
C ALA A 394 -2.84 -28.00 9.61
N THR A 395 -2.19 -28.10 8.45
CA THR A 395 -1.74 -29.38 7.88
C THR A 395 -0.73 -30.08 8.79
N ASN A 396 0.27 -29.35 9.31
CA ASN A 396 1.29 -29.92 10.19
C ASN A 396 0.72 -30.29 11.57
N GLY A 397 -0.25 -29.52 12.09
CA GLY A 397 -0.96 -29.83 13.32
C GLY A 397 -1.74 -31.14 13.23
N GLY A 398 -2.47 -31.35 12.13
CA GLY A 398 -3.30 -32.54 11.89
C GLY A 398 -2.53 -33.87 11.92
N ASN A 399 -1.26 -33.86 11.52
CA ASN A 399 -0.39 -35.05 11.55
C ASN A 399 0.16 -35.39 12.95
N SER A 400 -0.04 -34.54 13.97
CA SER A 400 0.59 -34.71 15.29
C SER A 400 -0.25 -35.43 16.35
N THR A 401 -1.53 -35.70 16.07
CA THR A 401 -2.44 -36.45 16.99
C THR A 401 -3.05 -37.69 16.32
N GLY A 402 -2.21 -38.51 15.71
CA GLY A 402 -2.59 -39.80 15.13
C GLY A 402 -2.58 -40.95 16.14
N THR A 403 -3.50 -40.96 17.10
CA THR A 403 -4.00 -42.25 17.64
C THR A 403 -5.01 -42.82 16.65
N ASP A 404 -4.92 -44.10 16.31
CA ASP A 404 -5.62 -44.72 15.17
C ASP A 404 -7.14 -44.45 15.14
N GLY A 405 -7.53 -43.48 14.31
CA GLY A 405 -8.90 -43.11 13.99
C GLY A 405 -9.29 -43.51 12.57
N ARG A 406 -8.99 -44.75 12.17
CA ARG A 406 -9.49 -45.33 10.91
C ARG A 406 -10.88 -45.91 11.14
N ASP A 407 -11.89 -45.30 10.52
CA ASP A 407 -13.17 -45.98 10.31
C ASP A 407 -12.95 -47.18 9.37
N GLU A 408 -13.69 -48.27 9.55
CA GLU A 408 -13.41 -49.59 8.95
C GLU A 408 -13.42 -49.62 7.40
N ASN A 409 -13.94 -48.58 6.75
CA ASN A 409 -14.02 -48.45 5.28
C ASN A 409 -12.84 -47.67 4.65
N GLY A 410 -11.88 -47.16 5.44
CA GLY A 410 -10.58 -46.70 4.93
C GLY A 410 -10.50 -45.33 4.25
N GLU A 411 -11.59 -44.56 4.15
CA GLU A 411 -11.54 -43.18 3.63
C GLU A 411 -10.91 -42.18 4.62
N ALA A 412 -10.05 -41.30 4.12
CA ALA A 412 -9.46 -40.23 4.91
C ALA A 412 -10.38 -39.00 4.97
N LYS A 413 -10.97 -38.74 6.15
CA LYS A 413 -11.78 -37.54 6.41
C LYS A 413 -10.95 -36.26 6.24
N THR A 414 -11.13 -35.57 5.12
CA THR A 414 -10.64 -34.20 4.93
C THR A 414 -11.41 -33.24 5.82
N LEU A 415 -10.69 -32.43 6.62
CA LEU A 415 -11.28 -31.48 7.54
C LEU A 415 -11.96 -30.33 6.76
N THR A 416 -13.29 -30.27 6.82
CA THR A 416 -14.07 -29.18 6.22
C THR A 416 -13.95 -27.89 7.03
N ALA A 417 -14.25 -26.74 6.42
CA ALA A 417 -14.07 -25.42 7.03
C ALA A 417 -14.80 -25.24 8.39
N GLY A 418 -15.88 -25.99 8.64
CA GLY A 418 -16.59 -25.99 9.93
C GLY A 418 -15.73 -26.49 11.11
N ALA A 419 -14.77 -27.38 10.88
CA ALA A 419 -13.85 -27.84 11.93
C ALA A 419 -12.95 -26.71 12.44
N ILE A 420 -12.48 -25.83 11.54
CA ILE A 420 -11.63 -24.69 11.88
C ILE A 420 -12.41 -23.65 12.69
N ALA A 421 -13.68 -23.39 12.33
CA ALA A 421 -14.58 -22.55 13.14
C ALA A 421 -14.81 -23.13 14.54
N GLY A 422 -14.90 -24.46 14.67
CA GLY A 422 -15.03 -25.15 15.96
C GLY A 422 -13.85 -24.90 16.92
N ILE A 423 -12.62 -24.77 16.41
CA ILE A 423 -11.43 -24.50 17.24
C ILE A 423 -11.52 -23.11 17.90
N ALA A 424 -11.96 -22.09 17.16
CA ALA A 424 -12.14 -20.74 17.70
C ALA A 424 -13.16 -20.70 18.85
N VAL A 425 -14.28 -21.43 18.70
CA VAL A 425 -15.28 -21.60 19.77
C VAL A 425 -14.72 -22.38 20.96
N GLY A 426 -13.95 -23.44 20.70
CA GLY A 426 -13.31 -24.27 21.73
C GLY A 426 -12.39 -23.49 22.67
N VAL A 427 -11.57 -22.58 22.13
CA VAL A 427 -10.70 -21.71 22.96
C VAL A 427 -11.52 -20.84 23.92
N GLY A 428 -12.66 -20.29 23.47
CA GLY A 428 -13.57 -19.53 24.34
C GLY A 428 -14.13 -20.36 25.51
N VAL A 429 -14.52 -21.62 25.25
CA VAL A 429 -15.01 -22.54 26.29
C VAL A 429 -13.91 -22.90 27.29
N VAL A 430 -12.68 -23.14 26.84
CA VAL A 430 -11.53 -23.44 27.71
C VAL A 430 -11.17 -22.25 28.61
N LEU A 431 -11.20 -21.02 28.09
CA LEU A 431 -10.95 -19.80 28.87
C LEU A 431 -12.05 -19.57 29.92
N LEU A 432 -13.32 -19.80 29.58
CA LEU A 432 -14.44 -19.76 30.54
C LEU A 432 -14.26 -20.81 31.65
N ALA A 433 -13.91 -22.04 31.30
CA ALA A 433 -13.66 -23.12 32.28
C ALA A 433 -12.48 -22.78 33.22
N ALA A 434 -11.40 -22.21 32.69
CA ALA A 434 -10.25 -21.76 33.48
C ALA A 434 -10.64 -20.63 34.46
N GLY A 435 -11.40 -19.63 34.00
CA GLY A 435 -11.90 -18.54 34.85
C GLY A 435 -12.78 -19.03 36.00
N VAL A 436 -13.70 -19.96 35.72
CA VAL A 436 -14.54 -20.62 36.74
C VAL A 436 -13.70 -21.42 37.73
N PHE A 437 -12.69 -22.16 37.26
CA PHE A 437 -11.80 -22.95 38.12
C PHE A 437 -10.97 -22.07 39.08
N VAL A 438 -10.47 -20.92 38.60
CA VAL A 438 -9.77 -19.93 39.43
C VAL A 438 -10.69 -19.34 40.49
N LEU A 439 -11.93 -18.98 40.14
CA LEU A 439 -12.94 -18.49 41.09
C LEU A 439 -13.25 -19.51 42.20
N ILE A 440 -13.43 -20.79 41.85
CA ILE A 440 -13.66 -21.89 42.81
C ILE A 440 -12.43 -22.07 43.72
N ARG A 441 -11.22 -22.02 43.15
CA ARG A 441 -9.96 -22.13 43.91
C ARG A 441 -9.76 -20.95 44.87
N HIS A 442 -10.22 -19.75 44.51
CA HIS A 442 -10.11 -18.57 45.37
C HIS A 442 -11.09 -18.62 46.56
N ARG A 443 -12.35 -19.04 46.34
CA ARG A 443 -13.32 -19.28 47.43
C ARG A 443 -12.79 -20.29 48.46
N ARG A 444 -12.29 -21.44 48.00
CA ARG A 444 -11.71 -22.50 48.86
C ARG A 444 -10.49 -22.05 49.68
N ARG A 445 -9.87 -20.90 49.37
CA ARG A 445 -8.81 -20.29 50.20
C ARG A 445 -9.37 -19.34 51.27
N GLN A 446 -10.47 -18.64 50.99
CA GLN A 446 -11.10 -17.72 51.94
C GLN A 446 -11.80 -18.47 53.09
N ASP A 447 -12.40 -19.63 52.81
CA ASP A 447 -13.06 -20.47 53.82
C ASP A 447 -12.08 -21.06 54.86
N ARG A 448 -10.77 -21.08 54.59
CA ARG A 448 -9.73 -21.48 55.55
C ARG A 448 -9.21 -20.35 56.44
N GLY A 449 -9.70 -19.12 56.28
CA GLY A 449 -9.21 -17.93 56.98
C GLY A 449 -9.88 -17.62 58.33
N LYS A 450 -10.75 -18.48 58.86
CA LYS A 450 -11.56 -18.18 60.06
C LYS A 450 -11.30 -19.13 61.24
N SER A 451 -10.19 -18.86 61.94
CA SER A 451 -9.94 -19.34 63.30
C SER A 451 -9.45 -18.18 64.17
N THR A 452 -10.10 -17.96 65.32
CA THR A 452 -9.78 -17.03 66.43
C THR A 452 -8.43 -17.34 67.11
N MET A 453 -7.75 -16.49 67.92
CA MET A 453 -8.04 -15.20 68.63
C MET A 453 -6.67 -14.53 69.04
N ALA A 454 -6.49 -13.37 69.72
CA ALA A 454 -7.33 -12.26 70.23
C ALA A 454 -6.51 -10.96 70.51
N ARG A 455 -7.20 -9.79 70.53
CA ARG A 455 -7.03 -8.64 71.48
C ARG A 455 -5.74 -7.74 71.48
N PRO A 456 -5.75 -6.53 72.11
CA PRO A 456 -5.34 -5.30 71.40
C PRO A 456 -4.54 -4.25 72.24
N GLU A 457 -4.68 -2.96 71.89
CA GLU A 457 -4.39 -1.71 72.64
C GLU A 457 -2.94 -1.16 72.67
N ARG A 458 -2.71 -0.04 71.95
CA ARG A 458 -2.49 1.27 72.61
C ARG A 458 -2.66 2.51 71.71
N GLU A 459 -3.00 3.61 72.40
CA GLU A 459 -3.08 5.03 72.00
C GLU A 459 -1.70 5.74 72.10
N SER A 460 -1.42 6.96 71.58
CA SER A 460 -2.04 7.79 70.51
C SER A 460 -0.97 8.73 69.84
N PRO A 461 -1.01 10.10 69.81
CA PRO A 461 -0.73 10.81 68.55
C PRO A 461 0.41 11.88 68.58
N VAL A 462 0.83 12.34 67.39
CA VAL A 462 1.65 13.57 67.17
C VAL A 462 1.08 14.38 65.99
N MET A 463 1.25 15.70 66.02
CA MET A 463 0.57 16.68 65.15
C MET A 463 1.30 17.01 63.83
N GLY A 464 0.54 17.56 62.86
CA GLY A 464 1.04 18.39 61.76
C GLY A 464 0.25 18.20 60.46
N GLY A 465 -0.35 19.21 59.83
CA GLY A 465 -0.49 20.64 60.17
C GLY A 465 -0.36 21.54 58.93
N SER A 466 -1.23 22.56 58.79
CA SER A 466 -1.38 23.47 57.62
C SER A 466 -2.00 22.78 56.38
N ALA A 467 -3.19 23.14 55.92
CA ALA A 467 -3.73 24.41 55.39
C ALA A 467 -3.52 24.54 53.86
N LEU A 468 -4.57 24.41 53.03
CA LEU A 468 -5.58 25.45 52.70
C LEU A 468 -4.97 26.69 52.02
N TYR A 469 -4.94 26.69 50.69
CA TYR A 469 -5.33 27.87 49.91
C TYR A 469 -5.78 27.47 48.49
N GLU A 470 -6.90 28.05 48.06
CA GLU A 470 -7.40 28.08 46.68
C GLU A 470 -7.57 29.56 46.30
N PRO A 471 -7.24 29.95 45.06
CA PRO A 471 -8.16 30.85 44.38
C PRO A 471 -8.28 30.59 42.87
N ALA A 472 -9.50 30.70 42.35
CA ALA A 472 -9.74 31.02 40.95
C ALA A 472 -9.70 32.56 40.75
N GLY A 473 -9.26 33.04 39.58
CA GLY A 473 -9.29 34.48 39.28
C GLY A 473 -8.72 34.91 37.92
N SER A 474 -9.59 35.51 37.10
CA SER A 474 -9.34 36.60 36.12
C SER A 474 -8.09 36.61 35.21
N GLU A 475 -8.33 36.35 33.91
CA GLU A 475 -8.20 37.30 32.78
C GLU A 475 -6.89 38.11 32.47
N VAL A 476 -6.91 38.72 31.27
CA VAL A 476 -6.05 39.79 30.72
C VAL A 476 -4.69 39.41 30.10
N GLY A 477 -4.73 39.19 28.78
CA GLY A 477 -4.01 40.00 27.79
C GLY A 477 -2.47 40.10 27.82
N TRP A 478 -1.81 39.42 26.88
CA TRP A 478 -0.41 39.67 26.49
C TRP A 478 -0.32 40.59 25.26
N PRO A 479 0.38 41.75 25.33
CA PRO A 479 0.60 42.63 24.18
C PRO A 479 1.88 42.29 23.40
N ASN A 480 1.88 42.61 22.10
CA ASN A 480 3.10 42.63 21.27
C ASN A 480 3.99 43.83 21.62
N SER A 481 5.32 43.65 21.61
CA SER A 481 6.27 44.63 21.02
C SER A 481 7.69 44.05 20.87
N PRO A 482 8.48 44.53 19.89
CA PRO A 482 9.79 43.98 19.56
C PRO A 482 10.96 44.76 20.20
N ALA A 483 12.17 44.19 20.12
CA ALA A 483 13.42 44.92 20.33
C ALA A 483 14.27 44.89 19.05
N GLN A 484 14.39 46.05 18.38
CA GLN A 484 15.57 46.33 17.55
C GLN A 484 16.68 46.84 18.46
N GLN A 485 17.94 46.53 18.12
CA GLN A 485 19.02 47.46 18.41
C GLN A 485 19.96 47.54 17.20
N GLN A 486 20.16 48.77 16.71
CA GLN A 486 21.04 49.06 15.58
C GLN A 486 22.49 49.16 16.06
N GLN A 487 23.44 48.87 15.17
CA GLN A 487 24.63 49.72 15.05
C GLN A 487 24.97 50.00 13.59
N ARG A 488 25.26 51.28 13.33
CA ARG A 488 25.77 51.89 12.08
C ARG A 488 27.30 51.66 11.98
N ALA A 489 28.02 51.92 10.89
CA ALA A 489 27.77 52.02 9.43
C ALA A 489 29.15 52.32 8.75
N VAL A 490 29.17 53.03 7.60
CA VAL A 490 30.33 53.51 6.79
C VAL A 490 30.83 52.46 5.77
N THR A 491 30.40 52.44 4.50
CA THR A 491 30.58 53.36 3.33
C THR A 491 32.00 53.52 2.78
N THR A 492 32.22 52.97 1.59
CA THR A 492 33.00 53.55 0.47
C THR A 492 32.35 53.15 -0.86
N LEU A 493 32.58 53.90 -1.95
CA LEU A 493 31.84 53.81 -3.22
C LEU A 493 32.78 53.83 -4.45
N THR A 494 32.49 52.96 -5.43
CA THR A 494 32.68 53.17 -6.89
C THR A 494 34.13 53.39 -7.44
N PRO A 495 34.36 53.47 -8.77
CA PRO A 495 33.93 52.54 -9.85
C PRO A 495 35.08 52.19 -10.83
N PHE A 496 34.85 51.22 -11.74
CA PHE A 496 35.39 51.03 -13.12
C PHE A 496 34.89 49.62 -13.56
N ASP A 497 34.29 49.32 -14.71
CA ASP A 497 34.13 49.89 -16.07
C ASP A 497 35.21 49.51 -17.11
N SER A 498 34.76 49.19 -18.33
CA SER A 498 35.42 48.43 -19.42
C SER A 498 35.84 46.98 -19.08
N GLY A 499 35.82 45.99 -20.00
CA GLY A 499 35.27 45.96 -21.36
C GLY A 499 36.26 45.44 -22.41
N LEU A 500 36.20 44.16 -22.79
CA LEU A 500 36.94 43.64 -23.96
C LEU A 500 36.34 42.33 -24.52
N THR A 501 36.09 42.33 -25.84
CA THR A 501 35.65 41.17 -26.63
C THR A 501 36.87 40.38 -27.14
N LEU A 502 36.77 39.06 -27.25
CA LEU A 502 37.64 38.27 -28.12
C LEU A 502 36.84 37.18 -28.86
N LEU A 503 37.29 36.84 -30.06
CA LEU A 503 36.54 36.10 -31.09
C LEU A 503 37.39 34.95 -31.64
N LEU A 504 36.70 33.87 -32.05
CA LEU A 504 37.17 32.85 -33.01
C LEU A 504 38.33 31.93 -32.53
N PRO A 505 38.60 30.79 -33.21
CA PRO A 505 37.98 30.28 -34.45
C PRO A 505 37.17 28.98 -34.29
N PRO A 506 36.36 28.60 -35.31
CA PRO A 506 35.87 27.23 -35.45
C PRO A 506 36.99 26.26 -35.87
N ALA A 507 36.79 24.96 -35.63
CA ALA A 507 37.64 23.90 -36.16
C ALA A 507 36.87 23.10 -37.22
N GLU A 508 37.34 23.17 -38.47
CA GLU A 508 36.85 22.35 -39.58
C GLU A 508 37.49 20.96 -39.55
N ALA A 509 36.75 19.93 -39.98
CA ALA A 509 37.27 18.59 -40.20
C ALA A 509 36.39 17.82 -41.21
N GLU A 510 36.58 18.08 -42.52
CA GLU A 510 36.07 17.19 -43.56
C GLU A 510 36.84 15.85 -43.52
N SER A 511 36.22 14.69 -43.71
CA SER A 511 36.03 14.03 -45.02
C SER A 511 36.07 12.49 -44.77
N PRO A 512 35.87 11.59 -45.76
CA PRO A 512 35.28 11.73 -47.10
C PRO A 512 34.01 10.85 -47.29
N PRO A 513 33.26 10.98 -48.41
CA PRO A 513 32.14 10.09 -48.72
C PRO A 513 32.58 8.75 -49.32
N MET A 514 31.93 7.65 -48.94
CA MET A 514 31.98 6.38 -49.68
C MET A 514 30.76 6.24 -50.60
N GLN A 515 31.01 6.11 -51.90
CA GLN A 515 30.03 5.62 -52.86
C GLN A 515 29.95 4.09 -52.80
N LEU A 516 28.74 3.54 -52.91
CA LEU A 516 28.53 2.18 -53.42
C LEU A 516 27.31 2.17 -54.32
N GLN A 517 27.37 1.35 -55.38
CA GLN A 517 26.52 1.46 -56.55
C GLN A 517 25.85 0.13 -56.88
N GLY A 518 24.57 0.18 -57.21
CA GLY A 518 23.75 -0.98 -57.62
C GLY A 518 22.57 -1.22 -56.67
N GLY A 519 21.34 -1.48 -57.15
CA GLY A 519 20.88 -1.50 -58.53
C GLY A 519 19.99 -2.71 -58.83
N SER A 520 18.68 -2.52 -58.77
CA SER A 520 17.70 -3.46 -59.32
C SER A 520 16.40 -2.71 -59.65
N GLN A 521 15.80 -3.02 -60.80
CA GLN A 521 14.56 -2.42 -61.28
C GLN A 521 13.40 -3.41 -61.10
N ILE A 522 12.22 -2.93 -60.70
CA ILE A 522 10.93 -3.51 -61.13
C ILE A 522 10.01 -2.33 -61.51
N GLN A 523 9.17 -2.55 -62.52
CA GLN A 523 8.36 -1.54 -63.21
C GLN A 523 6.88 -1.51 -62.73
N VAL A 524 6.28 -0.30 -62.71
CA VAL A 524 5.01 0.13 -63.39
C VAL A 524 3.74 -0.74 -63.22
N PRO A 525 2.51 -0.18 -63.08
CA PRO A 525 2.06 1.16 -63.48
C PRO A 525 1.40 2.03 -62.41
N ALA A 526 1.14 3.29 -62.78
CA ALA A 526 0.31 4.23 -62.05
C ALA A 526 -1.13 4.28 -62.63
N ILE A 527 -2.07 4.74 -61.82
CA ILE A 527 -3.31 5.40 -62.26
C ILE A 527 -3.42 6.69 -61.44
N ALA A 528 -3.79 7.79 -62.08
CA ALA A 528 -3.96 9.10 -61.43
C ALA A 528 -5.43 9.35 -61.07
N HIS A 529 -5.67 10.25 -60.11
CA HIS A 529 -6.57 11.39 -60.34
C HIS A 529 -6.41 12.49 -59.28
N ASP A 530 -6.95 13.65 -59.64
CA ASP A 530 -6.89 14.93 -58.95
C ASP A 530 -7.86 15.00 -57.75
N ALA A 531 -7.58 15.88 -56.78
CA ALA A 531 -8.35 17.13 -56.64
C ALA A 531 -8.04 17.92 -55.35
N HIS A 532 -8.26 19.23 -55.45
CA HIS A 532 -8.39 20.24 -54.39
C HIS A 532 -8.68 19.77 -52.95
N VAL A 533 -7.90 20.33 -52.01
CA VAL A 533 -8.34 20.57 -50.63
C VAL A 533 -8.74 22.04 -50.48
N GLN A 534 -10.02 22.31 -50.22
CA GLN A 534 -10.47 23.54 -49.55
C GLN A 534 -10.98 23.16 -48.15
N GLY A 535 -10.65 23.97 -47.15
CA GLY A 535 -11.07 23.73 -45.77
C GLY A 535 -12.50 24.21 -45.50
N ALA A 536 -13.21 23.51 -44.61
CA ALA A 536 -14.45 23.97 -44.00
C ALA A 536 -14.48 23.58 -42.52
N GLN A 537 -15.03 24.47 -41.69
CA GLN A 537 -15.26 24.22 -40.26
C GLN A 537 -16.49 23.31 -40.09
N TYR A 538 -16.46 22.39 -39.13
CA TYR A 538 -17.65 21.63 -38.72
C TYR A 538 -17.90 21.72 -37.21
N SER A 539 -18.72 22.68 -36.84
CA SER A 539 -19.52 22.65 -35.62
C SER A 539 -20.89 22.05 -35.94
N SER A 540 -21.33 21.02 -35.21
CA SER A 540 -22.73 20.56 -35.20
C SER A 540 -23.11 19.97 -33.83
N PRO A 541 -24.37 20.12 -33.38
CA PRO A 541 -24.81 19.69 -32.06
C PRO A 541 -25.32 18.24 -32.02
N TYR A 542 -25.39 17.68 -30.81
CA TYR A 542 -26.12 16.43 -30.56
C TYR A 542 -27.64 16.64 -30.63
N VAL A 543 -28.33 15.70 -31.29
CA VAL A 543 -29.79 15.56 -31.24
C VAL A 543 -30.13 14.15 -30.77
N LEU A 544 -31.10 14.02 -29.87
CA LEU A 544 -31.58 12.74 -29.35
C LEU A 544 -32.43 12.00 -30.39
N ALA A 545 -32.16 10.71 -30.57
CA ALA A 545 -33.02 9.79 -31.32
C ALA A 545 -33.37 8.58 -30.44
N GLN A 546 -34.67 8.27 -30.31
CA GLN A 546 -35.17 7.08 -29.64
C GLN A 546 -35.20 5.91 -30.62
N THR A 547 -34.86 4.70 -30.19
CA THR A 547 -35.08 3.46 -30.94
C THR A 547 -35.86 2.44 -30.09
N HIS A 548 -36.72 1.67 -30.76
CA HIS A 548 -37.62 0.69 -30.14
C HIS A 548 -36.94 -0.70 -30.05
N PRO A 549 -37.37 -1.58 -29.13
CA PRO A 549 -36.76 -2.90 -28.95
C PRO A 549 -37.12 -3.89 -30.07
N MET A 550 -36.21 -4.84 -30.33
CA MET A 550 -36.42 -6.01 -31.19
C MET A 550 -36.50 -7.30 -30.35
N PRO A 551 -37.22 -8.35 -30.81
CA PRO A 551 -37.55 -9.52 -29.98
C PRO A 551 -36.44 -10.57 -29.89
N PHE A 552 -36.54 -11.42 -28.86
CA PHE A 552 -35.63 -12.54 -28.59
C PHE A 552 -35.81 -13.70 -29.61
N ALA A 553 -34.70 -14.32 -29.99
CA ALA A 553 -34.69 -15.62 -30.68
C ALA A 553 -34.27 -16.73 -29.70
N GLN A 554 -35.01 -17.85 -29.69
CA GLN A 554 -34.69 -19.01 -28.85
C GLN A 554 -33.68 -19.93 -29.57
N GLY A 555 -32.50 -20.13 -28.99
CA GLY A 555 -31.53 -21.16 -29.39
C GLY A 555 -31.69 -22.44 -28.55
N GLN A 556 -31.47 -23.61 -29.16
CA GLN A 556 -31.58 -24.90 -28.47
C GLN A 556 -30.29 -25.30 -27.72
N PRO A 557 -30.39 -26.13 -26.66
CA PRO A 557 -29.23 -26.52 -25.85
C PRO A 557 -28.33 -27.54 -26.57
N MET A 558 -27.02 -27.33 -26.52
CA MET A 558 -26.04 -28.36 -26.88
C MET A 558 -25.81 -29.34 -25.73
N GLN A 559 -25.62 -30.62 -26.07
CA GLN A 559 -25.27 -31.67 -25.12
C GLN A 559 -23.76 -31.66 -24.82
N PHE A 560 -23.38 -31.85 -23.56
CA PHE A 560 -21.99 -31.98 -23.15
C PHE A 560 -21.57 -33.46 -23.08
N VAL A 561 -20.51 -33.82 -23.80
CA VAL A 561 -19.88 -35.14 -23.71
C VAL A 561 -18.87 -35.14 -22.56
N GLN A 562 -19.04 -36.04 -21.59
CA GLN A 562 -18.08 -36.23 -20.50
C GLN A 562 -16.87 -37.05 -20.97
N GLY A 563 -15.70 -36.40 -21.08
CA GLY A 563 -14.41 -37.09 -21.16
C GLY A 563 -13.77 -37.20 -19.78
N GLN A 564 -13.43 -38.41 -19.33
CA GLN A 564 -12.66 -38.61 -18.09
C GLN A 564 -11.15 -38.48 -18.35
N PRO A 565 -10.39 -37.74 -17.52
CA PRO A 565 -8.94 -37.75 -17.55
C PRO A 565 -8.39 -38.97 -16.76
N MET A 566 -7.54 -39.78 -17.40
CA MET A 566 -6.76 -40.80 -16.67
C MET A 566 -5.56 -40.15 -15.97
N PHE A 567 -5.45 -40.35 -14.65
CA PHE A 567 -4.28 -39.92 -13.87
C PHE A 567 -3.23 -41.04 -13.81
N ALA A 568 -2.08 -40.82 -14.47
CA ALA A 568 -0.90 -41.66 -14.28
C ALA A 568 -0.05 -41.11 -13.12
N GLN A 569 -0.03 -41.80 -11.98
CA GLN A 569 0.84 -41.45 -10.86
C GLN A 569 2.20 -42.14 -11.00
N GLY A 570 3.27 -41.35 -11.08
CA GLY A 570 4.66 -41.81 -10.97
C GLY A 570 5.31 -41.28 -9.68
N PRO A 571 5.99 -42.11 -8.86
CA PRO A 571 6.59 -41.66 -7.61
C PRO A 571 7.89 -40.85 -7.85
N PRO A 572 8.12 -39.74 -7.12
CA PRO A 572 9.37 -38.99 -7.21
C PRO A 572 10.52 -39.71 -6.49
N VAL A 573 11.67 -39.86 -7.16
CA VAL A 573 12.91 -40.36 -6.56
C VAL A 573 13.65 -39.21 -5.89
N PHE A 574 13.79 -39.27 -4.56
CA PHE A 574 14.58 -38.30 -3.80
C PHE A 574 16.07 -38.71 -3.77
N ALA A 575 16.93 -37.87 -4.36
CA ALA A 575 18.39 -38.01 -4.25
C ALA A 575 18.95 -36.95 -3.28
N HIS A 576 19.32 -37.36 -2.07
CA HIS A 576 20.00 -36.48 -1.12
C HIS A 576 21.52 -36.41 -1.41
N GLY A 577 21.99 -35.25 -1.85
CA GLY A 577 23.42 -34.91 -1.87
C GLY A 577 23.79 -34.00 -0.69
N PRO A 578 24.92 -34.21 0.01
CA PRO A 578 25.35 -33.34 1.10
C PRO A 578 25.95 -32.02 0.59
N PRO A 579 25.80 -30.90 1.32
CA PRO A 579 26.37 -29.61 0.92
C PRO A 579 27.88 -29.55 1.19
N THR A 580 28.67 -29.25 0.16
CA THR A 580 30.09 -28.91 0.31
C THR A 580 30.27 -27.48 0.82
N ALA A 581 31.04 -27.31 1.90
CA ALA A 581 31.31 -26.00 2.48
C ALA A 581 32.31 -25.19 1.62
N ALA A 582 31.92 -23.99 1.20
CA ALA A 582 32.77 -23.10 0.42
C ALA A 582 33.54 -22.12 1.32
N THR A 583 34.83 -22.37 1.52
CA THR A 583 35.73 -21.51 2.30
C THR A 583 35.92 -20.16 1.61
N ARG A 584 35.49 -19.05 2.23
CA ARG A 584 35.81 -17.69 1.77
C ARG A 584 37.26 -17.33 2.13
N LEU A 585 38.12 -17.28 1.12
CA LEU A 585 39.39 -16.55 1.20
C LEU A 585 39.17 -15.07 0.89
N SER A 586 39.53 -14.19 1.82
CA SER A 586 39.56 -12.74 1.62
C SER A 586 40.95 -12.31 1.18
N GLN A 587 41.12 -11.90 -0.08
CA GLN A 587 42.30 -11.15 -0.50
C GLN A 587 42.05 -9.65 -0.34
N GLU A 588 42.82 -9.01 0.55
CA GLU A 588 43.00 -7.56 0.49
C GLU A 588 43.79 -7.20 -0.78
N GLN A 589 43.28 -6.28 -1.59
CA GLN A 589 44.10 -5.52 -2.53
C GLN A 589 44.11 -4.05 -2.10
N ARG A 590 45.29 -3.56 -1.71
CA ARG A 590 45.51 -2.14 -1.39
C ARG A 590 45.84 -1.39 -2.68
N PRO A 591 45.22 -0.23 -2.97
CA PRO A 591 45.69 0.63 -4.04
C PRO A 591 47.03 1.28 -3.66
N ILE A 592 47.95 1.36 -4.61
CA ILE A 592 49.23 2.06 -4.45
C ILE A 592 48.99 3.55 -4.71
N LEU A 593 49.33 4.41 -3.74
CA LEU A 593 49.45 5.85 -3.99
C LEU A 593 50.68 6.12 -4.85
N SER A 594 50.50 6.75 -6.00
CA SER A 594 51.59 7.37 -6.76
C SER A 594 51.66 8.85 -6.42
N THR A 595 52.76 9.30 -5.84
CA THR A 595 53.02 10.71 -5.51
C THR A 595 54.25 11.20 -6.26
N ALA A 596 54.03 11.88 -7.39
CA ALA A 596 55.08 12.54 -8.16
C ALA A 596 55.23 14.01 -7.72
N GLY A 597 56.30 14.31 -7.00
CA GLY A 597 56.71 15.70 -6.69
C GLY A 597 57.71 16.24 -7.72
N PRO A 598 57.71 17.55 -8.05
CA PRO A 598 58.60 18.12 -9.05
C PRO A 598 60.03 18.38 -8.52
N GLY A 599 61.04 18.04 -9.32
CA GLY A 599 62.44 18.45 -9.12
C GLY A 599 62.88 19.44 -10.20
N GLN A 600 63.62 20.49 -9.81
CA GLN A 600 64.13 21.53 -10.74
C GLN A 600 65.63 21.38 -11.04
N ARG A 601 66.04 22.00 -12.17
CA ARG A 601 67.42 22.43 -12.51
C ARG A 601 68.41 21.28 -12.84
N LYS A 602 69.52 21.50 -13.58
CA LYS A 602 70.19 22.76 -14.00
C LYS A 602 71.00 22.53 -15.31
N GLU A 603 71.29 23.62 -16.04
CA GLU A 603 72.48 23.86 -16.90
C GLU A 603 73.14 22.68 -17.66
N ASN A 604 72.92 22.59 -18.97
CA ASN A 604 73.76 23.26 -19.99
C ASN A 604 73.07 23.25 -21.37
#